data_AF-A0A7K0LSJ9-F1
#
_entry.id   AF-A0A7K0LSJ9-F1
#
_cell.length_a   1.000
_cell.length_b   1.000
_cell.length_c   1.000
_cell.angle_alpha   90.00
_cell.angle_beta   90.00
_cell.angle_gamma   90.00
#
_symmetry.space_group_name_H-M   'P 1'
#
loop_
_entity.id
_entity.type
_entity.pdbx_description
1 polymer ?
#
loop_
_entity_poly.entity_id
_entity_poly.type
_entity_poly.pdbx_seq_one_letter_code
_entity_poly.pdbx_strand_id
1 'polypeptide(L)'
;LVGSSGAYLSYIMCRAMNRSFISVIAGGFGIEAGPAEDRDYGDHREVTAEAVAEMLTAADSVIITPGYGMAVAQAQYGVAELTRKLRDMGVTVRFGIHPVAGRLPGHMNVLLAEAKVPYDIVLEMDEINDDFSDTSVVLVIGANDTVNPAAMDDPTSPIAGMPVLRVWESQNVIVFKRSMASGYAGVQNPLFFRDNSAMLFGDAKDRVEDILRAL
;
A
#
# COMPACT_ATOMS: atom_id res chain seq x y z
N LEU A 1 31.35 6.38 -10.81
CA LEU A 1 30.68 5.83 -9.62
C LEU A 1 29.32 6.49 -9.37
N VAL A 2 29.25 7.80 -9.08
CA VAL A 2 27.97 8.49 -8.77
C VAL A 2 26.98 8.44 -9.94
N GLY A 3 27.42 8.76 -11.16
CA GLY A 3 26.56 8.73 -12.35
C GLY A 3 26.04 7.33 -12.71
N SER A 4 26.88 6.29 -12.56
CA SER A 4 26.47 4.90 -12.81
C SER A 4 25.45 4.40 -11.80
N SER A 5 25.58 4.78 -10.52
CA SER A 5 24.61 4.43 -9.48
C SER A 5 23.26 5.11 -9.71
N GLY A 6 23.25 6.40 -10.09
CA GLY A 6 22.02 7.12 -10.41
C GLY A 6 21.28 6.54 -11.62
N ALA A 7 22.01 6.17 -12.67
CA ALA A 7 21.44 5.51 -13.85
C ALA A 7 20.84 4.13 -13.52
N TYR A 8 21.55 3.33 -12.72
CA TYR A 8 21.08 2.01 -12.30
C TYR A 8 19.84 2.09 -11.41
N LEU A 9 19.82 3.01 -10.44
CA LEU A 9 18.65 3.26 -9.59
C LEU A 9 17.44 3.67 -10.44
N SER A 10 17.65 4.59 -11.39
CA SER A 10 16.58 5.03 -12.30
C SER A 10 16.04 3.87 -13.15
N TYR A 11 16.91 2.96 -13.61
CA TYR A 11 16.50 1.77 -14.35
C TYR A 11 15.62 0.83 -13.51
N ILE A 12 16.00 0.57 -12.24
CA ILE A 12 15.19 -0.27 -11.34
C ILE A 12 13.82 0.36 -11.08
N MET A 13 13.75 1.68 -10.84
CA MET A 13 12.47 2.37 -10.67
C MET A 13 11.58 2.25 -11.90
N CYS A 14 12.16 2.45 -13.10
CA CYS A 14 11.42 2.32 -14.36
C CYS A 14 10.86 0.90 -14.54
N ARG A 15 11.68 -0.13 -14.26
CA ARG A 15 11.22 -1.53 -14.26
C ARG A 15 10.09 -1.77 -13.26
N ALA A 16 10.20 -1.25 -12.04
CA ALA A 16 9.18 -1.41 -11.00
C ALA A 16 7.85 -0.72 -11.35
N MET A 17 7.86 0.30 -12.21
CA MET A 17 6.65 0.94 -12.76
C MET A 17 6.14 0.28 -14.05
N ASN A 18 6.81 -0.78 -14.53
CA ASN A 18 6.62 -1.34 -15.87
C ASN A 18 6.70 -0.28 -17.00
N ARG A 19 7.66 0.65 -16.91
CA ARG A 19 7.90 1.70 -17.91
C ARG A 19 9.34 1.70 -18.41
N SER A 20 9.54 2.10 -19.67
CA SER A 20 10.90 2.27 -20.21
C SER A 20 11.52 3.59 -19.74
N PHE A 21 12.83 3.60 -19.49
CA PHE A 21 13.57 4.79 -19.06
C PHE A 21 13.38 5.99 -20.03
N ILE A 22 13.37 5.71 -21.34
CA ILE A 22 13.14 6.73 -22.38
C ILE A 22 11.73 7.32 -22.28
N SER A 23 10.70 6.49 -22.04
CA SER A 23 9.31 6.96 -21.86
C SER A 23 9.17 7.91 -20.67
N VAL A 24 9.86 7.64 -19.57
CA VAL A 24 9.82 8.48 -18.37
C VAL A 24 10.50 9.84 -18.60
N ILE A 25 11.68 9.86 -19.22
CA ILE A 25 12.44 11.10 -19.46
C ILE A 25 11.85 11.96 -20.58
N ALA A 26 11.34 11.34 -21.65
CA ALA A 26 10.76 12.06 -22.78
C ALA A 26 9.39 12.69 -22.47
N GLY A 27 8.94 12.65 -21.20
CA GLY A 27 7.63 13.17 -20.81
C GLY A 27 6.50 12.41 -21.49
N GLY A 28 6.68 11.10 -21.69
CA GLY A 28 5.65 10.20 -22.20
C GLY A 28 4.49 10.14 -21.22
N PHE A 29 3.67 11.18 -21.23
CA PHE A 29 2.30 11.15 -20.77
C PHE A 29 1.60 10.09 -21.59
N GLY A 30 1.27 8.99 -20.93
CA GLY A 30 0.22 8.08 -21.35
C GLY A 30 0.45 7.34 -22.67
N ILE A 31 0.36 6.01 -22.60
CA ILE A 31 -0.75 5.42 -23.36
C ILE A 31 -1.94 6.30 -22.99
N GLU A 32 -2.55 7.04 -23.94
CA GLU A 32 -3.83 7.71 -23.68
C GLU A 32 -4.64 6.70 -22.89
N ALA A 33 -4.87 7.00 -21.60
CA ALA A 33 -5.83 6.22 -20.86
C ALA A 33 -7.09 6.42 -21.68
N GLY A 34 -7.46 5.39 -22.45
CA GLY A 34 -8.78 5.34 -23.06
C GLY A 34 -9.76 5.72 -21.96
N PRO A 35 -10.84 6.45 -22.30
CA PRO A 35 -11.79 6.95 -21.31
C PRO A 35 -11.98 5.86 -20.27
N ALA A 36 -11.66 6.15 -19.00
CA ALA A 36 -11.80 5.18 -17.93
C ALA A 36 -13.20 4.60 -18.11
N GLU A 37 -13.29 3.31 -18.47
CA GLU A 37 -14.59 2.68 -18.54
C GLU A 37 -15.19 2.92 -17.17
N ASP A 38 -16.34 3.59 -17.15
CA ASP A 38 -17.13 3.85 -15.96
C ASP A 38 -17.71 2.49 -15.53
N ARG A 39 -16.82 1.59 -15.13
CA ARG A 39 -17.13 0.27 -14.62
C ARG A 39 -17.68 0.49 -13.24
N ASP A 40 -18.95 0.19 -13.11
CA ASP A 40 -19.57 0.05 -11.81
C ASP A 40 -18.97 -1.18 -11.12
N TYR A 41 -18.12 -0.94 -10.13
CA TYR A 41 -17.52 -1.98 -9.29
C TYR A 41 -18.44 -2.36 -8.12
N GLY A 42 -19.62 -1.74 -8.01
CA GLY A 42 -20.54 -1.90 -6.88
C GLY A 42 -20.22 -0.99 -5.71
N ASP A 43 -20.83 -1.29 -4.56
CA ASP A 43 -20.67 -0.53 -3.33
C ASP A 43 -19.39 -0.93 -2.58
N HIS A 44 -18.67 0.05 -2.03
CA HIS A 44 -17.58 -0.20 -1.09
C HIS A 44 -18.13 -0.49 0.31
N ARG A 45 -17.37 -1.26 1.11
CA ARG A 45 -17.68 -1.48 2.53
C ARG A 45 -16.92 -0.48 3.37
N GLU A 46 -17.52 -0.01 4.46
CA GLU A 46 -16.89 0.89 5.41
C GLU A 46 -16.72 0.20 6.77
N VAL A 47 -15.67 0.58 7.50
CA VAL A 47 -15.37 0.04 8.84
C VAL A 47 -14.96 1.17 9.77
N THR A 48 -15.24 1.02 11.07
CA THR A 48 -14.83 1.96 12.11
C THR A 48 -13.47 1.57 12.71
N ALA A 49 -12.81 2.51 13.39
CA ALA A 49 -11.53 2.25 14.04
C ALA A 49 -11.66 1.18 15.15
N GLU A 50 -12.77 1.15 15.87
CA GLU A 50 -13.08 0.18 16.92
C GLU A 50 -13.21 -1.23 16.35
N ALA A 51 -13.97 -1.39 15.25
CA ALA A 51 -14.09 -2.69 14.58
C ALA A 51 -12.75 -3.17 14.00
N VAL A 52 -11.90 -2.25 13.52
CA VAL A 52 -10.53 -2.58 13.11
C VAL A 52 -9.67 -3.02 14.29
N ALA A 53 -9.76 -2.35 15.44
CA ALA A 53 -9.05 -2.74 16.66
C ALA A 53 -9.47 -4.14 17.14
N GLU A 54 -10.77 -4.47 17.09
CA GLU A 54 -11.29 -5.81 17.39
C GLU A 54 -10.71 -6.86 16.43
N MET A 55 -10.73 -6.61 15.12
CA MET A 55 -10.12 -7.50 14.13
C MET A 55 -8.63 -7.71 14.37
N LEU A 56 -7.89 -6.64 14.68
CA LEU A 56 -6.45 -6.71 14.93
C LEU A 56 -6.11 -7.45 16.22
N THR A 57 -6.98 -7.38 17.24
CA THR A 57 -6.83 -8.13 18.49
C THR A 57 -7.06 -9.63 18.29
N ALA A 58 -7.94 -10.00 17.36
CA ALA A 58 -8.25 -11.39 17.04
C ALA A 58 -7.34 -12.00 15.95
N ALA A 59 -6.47 -11.20 15.33
CA ALA A 59 -5.62 -11.63 14.23
C ALA A 59 -4.38 -12.38 14.72
N ASP A 60 -4.02 -13.46 14.03
CA ASP A 60 -2.74 -14.15 14.24
C ASP A 60 -1.59 -13.42 13.53
N SER A 61 -1.87 -12.85 12.36
CA SER A 61 -0.89 -12.18 11.51
C SER A 61 -1.43 -10.91 10.85
N VAL A 62 -0.59 -9.87 10.83
CA VAL A 62 -0.90 -8.57 10.24
C VAL A 62 0.23 -8.13 9.31
N ILE A 63 -0.11 -7.75 8.09
CA ILE A 63 0.82 -7.08 7.16
C ILE A 63 0.41 -5.63 6.96
N ILE A 64 1.35 -4.71 7.10
CA ILE A 64 1.13 -3.29 6.86
C ILE A 64 1.80 -2.90 5.53
N THR A 65 1.03 -2.36 4.58
CA THR A 65 1.53 -1.90 3.29
C THR A 65 1.44 -0.38 3.21
N PRO A 66 2.51 0.36 3.57
CA PRO A 66 2.50 1.82 3.60
C PRO A 66 2.64 2.42 2.19
N GLY A 67 2.00 3.56 1.99
CA GLY A 67 2.13 4.36 0.78
C GLY A 67 2.33 5.84 1.07
N TYR A 68 2.32 6.65 0.01
CA TYR A 68 2.57 8.09 0.13
C TYR A 68 1.60 8.82 1.06
N GLY A 69 0.35 8.36 1.17
CA GLY A 69 -0.63 8.94 2.10
C GLY A 69 -0.19 8.86 3.58
N MET A 70 0.53 7.81 3.97
CA MET A 70 1.11 7.69 5.32
C MET A 70 2.14 8.80 5.56
N ALA A 71 2.99 9.07 4.57
CA ALA A 71 4.01 10.13 4.65
C ALA A 71 3.37 11.52 4.72
N VAL A 72 2.34 11.78 3.91
CA VAL A 72 1.63 13.07 3.92
C VAL A 72 0.96 13.33 5.27
N ALA A 73 0.36 12.30 5.88
CA ALA A 73 -0.28 12.39 7.18
C ALA A 73 0.70 12.39 8.36
N GLN A 74 1.99 12.10 8.13
CA GLN A 74 2.98 11.88 9.18
C GLN A 74 2.56 10.76 10.17
N ALA A 75 1.94 9.70 9.64
CA ALA A 75 1.37 8.61 10.44
C ALA A 75 2.40 7.55 10.87
N GLN A 76 3.65 7.62 10.41
CA GLN A 76 4.68 6.59 10.65
C GLN A 76 4.92 6.29 12.14
N TYR A 77 4.83 7.30 13.01
CA TYR A 77 5.01 7.10 14.46
C TYR A 77 3.85 6.34 15.09
N GLY A 78 2.61 6.67 14.71
CA GLY A 78 1.43 5.93 15.16
C GLY A 78 1.46 4.49 14.65
N VAL A 79 1.90 4.28 13.41
CA VAL A 79 2.04 2.93 12.83
C VAL A 79 3.12 2.12 13.56
N ALA A 80 4.24 2.73 13.94
CA ALA A 80 5.27 2.08 14.75
C ALA A 80 4.76 1.71 16.15
N GLU A 81 3.97 2.59 16.78
CA GLU A 81 3.32 2.29 18.06
C GLU A 81 2.29 1.17 17.95
N LEU A 82 1.45 1.18 16.90
CA LEU A 82 0.50 0.13 16.61
C LEU A 82 1.20 -1.22 16.44
N THR A 83 2.28 -1.23 15.65
CA THR A 83 3.12 -2.42 15.45
C THR A 83 3.64 -2.97 16.77
N ARG A 84 4.19 -2.11 17.64
CA ARG A 84 4.69 -2.52 18.95
C ARG A 84 3.57 -3.13 19.80
N LYS A 85 2.42 -2.46 19.89
CA LYS A 85 1.29 -2.92 20.72
C LYS A 85 0.75 -4.28 20.28
N LEU A 86 0.58 -4.47 18.97
CA LEU A 86 0.15 -5.76 18.41
C LEU A 86 1.19 -6.87 18.65
N ARG A 87 2.48 -6.57 18.50
CA ARG A 87 3.55 -7.53 18.81
C ARG A 87 3.60 -7.90 20.29
N ASP A 88 3.37 -6.94 21.19
CA ASP A 88 3.27 -7.18 22.63
C ASP A 88 2.09 -8.10 22.99
N MET A 89 1.05 -8.14 22.14
CA MET A 89 -0.09 -9.06 22.23
C MET A 89 0.17 -10.43 21.57
N GLY A 90 1.35 -10.64 20.97
CA GLY A 90 1.73 -11.89 20.30
C GLY A 90 1.35 -11.97 18.82
N VAL A 91 0.81 -10.90 18.23
CA VAL A 91 0.46 -10.86 16.81
C VAL A 91 1.73 -10.75 15.96
N THR A 92 1.80 -11.54 14.88
CA THR A 92 2.92 -11.45 13.92
C THR A 92 2.72 -10.25 13.00
N VAL A 93 3.47 -9.16 13.21
CA VAL A 93 3.37 -7.94 12.40
C VAL A 93 4.57 -7.76 11.48
N ARG A 94 4.32 -7.57 10.18
CA ARG A 94 5.33 -7.34 9.14
C ARG A 94 4.93 -6.18 8.23
N PHE A 95 5.89 -5.60 7.53
CA PHE A 95 5.68 -4.55 6.54
C PHE A 95 6.01 -5.06 5.15
N GLY A 96 5.12 -4.81 4.19
CA GLY A 96 5.37 -5.06 2.78
C GLY A 96 5.63 -3.77 2.02
N ILE A 97 6.84 -3.60 1.52
CA ILE A 97 7.28 -2.38 0.84
C ILE A 97 7.29 -2.58 -0.66
N HIS A 98 6.49 -1.77 -1.36
CA HIS A 98 6.58 -1.70 -2.81
C HIS A 98 7.77 -0.82 -3.22
N PRO A 99 8.60 -1.22 -4.21
CA PRO A 99 9.80 -0.48 -4.62
C PRO A 99 9.60 0.99 -5.03
N VAL A 100 8.37 1.39 -5.39
CA VAL A 100 8.01 2.75 -5.82
C VAL A 100 6.98 3.39 -4.89
N ALA A 101 6.77 2.84 -3.70
CA ALA A 101 5.94 3.46 -2.68
C ALA A 101 6.52 4.82 -2.25
N GLY A 102 5.71 5.88 -2.37
CA GLY A 102 6.10 7.23 -2.00
C GLY A 102 6.43 8.14 -3.19
N ARG A 103 7.50 8.92 -3.03
CA ARG A 103 7.98 9.93 -4.01
C ARG A 103 9.49 9.90 -4.23
N LEU A 104 10.20 9.06 -3.49
CA LEU A 104 11.65 8.89 -3.53
C LEU A 104 11.96 7.39 -3.44
N PRO A 105 13.06 6.90 -4.03
CA PRO A 105 13.51 5.53 -3.79
C PRO A 105 13.71 5.27 -2.29
N GLY A 106 13.14 4.17 -1.79
CA GLY A 106 13.24 3.81 -0.37
C GLY A 106 12.53 4.77 0.60
N HIS A 107 11.60 5.61 0.11
CA HIS A 107 10.91 6.60 0.93
C HIS A 107 10.28 5.96 2.17
N MET A 108 9.56 4.85 2.01
CA MET A 108 8.92 4.17 3.14
C MET A 108 9.94 3.59 4.12
N ASN A 109 11.01 2.96 3.61
CA ASN A 109 12.07 2.40 4.47
C ASN A 109 12.70 3.48 5.36
N VAL A 110 12.95 4.68 4.82
CA VAL A 110 13.51 5.81 5.59
C VAL A 110 12.54 6.28 6.68
N LEU A 111 11.25 6.44 6.37
CA LEU A 111 10.26 6.87 7.37
C LEU A 111 10.04 5.84 8.48
N LEU A 112 10.03 4.55 8.12
CA LEU A 112 9.90 3.46 9.09
C LEU A 112 11.16 3.38 9.98
N ALA A 113 12.34 3.56 9.40
CA ALA A 113 13.60 3.64 10.15
C ALA A 113 13.60 4.84 11.12
N GLU A 114 13.14 6.01 10.67
CA GLU A 114 12.99 7.20 11.51
C GLU A 114 12.03 6.96 12.68
N ALA A 115 10.92 6.27 12.42
CA ALA A 115 9.96 5.83 13.43
C ALA A 115 10.44 4.65 14.29
N LYS A 116 11.69 4.18 14.08
CA LYS A 116 12.34 3.08 14.81
C LYS A 116 11.65 1.72 14.67
N VAL A 117 11.02 1.48 13.52
CA VAL A 117 10.53 0.14 13.16
C VAL A 117 11.73 -0.78 12.92
N PRO A 118 11.79 -1.97 13.55
CA PRO A 118 12.86 -2.93 13.33
C PRO A 118 12.96 -3.38 11.86
N TYR A 119 14.16 -3.40 11.30
CA TYR A 119 14.37 -3.72 9.88
C TYR A 119 14.05 -5.17 9.52
N ASP A 120 14.12 -6.11 10.48
CA ASP A 120 13.83 -7.53 10.29
C ASP A 120 12.35 -7.81 9.96
N ILE A 121 11.47 -6.87 10.28
CA ILE A 121 10.04 -6.97 9.95
C ILE A 121 9.65 -6.09 8.76
N VAL A 122 10.61 -5.46 8.07
CA VAL A 122 10.38 -4.66 6.87
C VAL A 122 10.90 -5.42 5.66
N LEU A 123 9.96 -5.96 4.88
CA LEU A 123 10.24 -6.84 3.75
C LEU A 123 9.94 -6.13 2.43
N GLU A 124 10.75 -6.41 1.42
CA GLU A 124 10.50 -5.97 0.07
C GLU A 124 9.37 -6.79 -0.57
N MET A 125 8.71 -6.23 -1.58
CA MET A 125 7.54 -6.84 -2.24
C MET A 125 7.78 -8.29 -2.69
N ASP A 126 8.96 -8.59 -3.25
CA ASP A 126 9.29 -9.94 -3.73
C ASP A 126 9.46 -10.97 -2.60
N GLU A 127 9.72 -10.50 -1.36
CA GLU A 127 9.92 -11.37 -0.19
C GLU A 127 8.62 -11.68 0.53
N ILE A 128 7.62 -10.79 0.42
CA ILE A 128 6.38 -10.87 1.22
C ILE A 128 5.15 -11.28 0.40
N ASN A 129 5.22 -11.23 -0.93
CA ASN A 129 4.04 -11.38 -1.79
C ASN A 129 3.40 -12.78 -1.70
N ASP A 130 4.15 -13.82 -1.37
CA ASP A 130 3.61 -15.19 -1.24
C ASP A 130 2.94 -15.43 0.11
N ASP A 131 3.17 -14.55 1.10
CA ASP A 131 2.66 -14.69 2.46
C ASP A 131 1.28 -14.06 2.65
N PHE A 132 0.76 -13.31 1.66
CA PHE A 132 -0.54 -12.66 1.78
C PHE A 132 -1.68 -13.66 1.95
N SER A 133 -1.61 -14.82 1.30
CA SER A 133 -2.63 -15.86 1.39
C SER A 133 -2.82 -16.44 2.79
N ASP A 134 -1.77 -16.42 3.62
CA ASP A 134 -1.79 -16.88 5.01
C ASP A 134 -1.91 -15.72 6.03
N THR A 135 -2.25 -14.51 5.57
CA THR A 135 -2.35 -13.31 6.42
C THR A 135 -3.79 -13.02 6.86
N SER A 136 -4.01 -12.81 8.18
CA SER A 136 -5.34 -12.53 8.73
C SER A 136 -5.86 -11.14 8.36
N VAL A 137 -5.03 -10.10 8.51
CA VAL A 137 -5.42 -8.71 8.22
C VAL A 137 -4.29 -7.97 7.51
N VAL A 138 -4.61 -7.26 6.43
CA VAL A 138 -3.69 -6.33 5.77
C VAL A 138 -4.16 -4.89 5.99
N LEU A 139 -3.27 -4.04 6.49
CA LEU A 139 -3.51 -2.60 6.63
C LEU A 139 -2.84 -1.85 5.47
N VAL A 140 -3.66 -1.36 4.53
CA VAL A 140 -3.21 -0.56 3.39
C VAL A 140 -3.23 0.92 3.79
N ILE A 141 -2.09 1.48 4.17
CA ILE A 141 -2.01 2.82 4.75
C ILE A 141 -1.55 3.84 3.70
N GLY A 142 -2.49 4.52 3.06
CA GLY A 142 -2.18 5.59 2.10
C GLY A 142 -1.51 5.11 0.81
N ALA A 143 -1.64 3.83 0.48
CA ALA A 143 -1.27 3.26 -0.82
C ALA A 143 -2.49 3.20 -1.75
N ASN A 144 -2.25 3.19 -3.06
CA ASN A 144 -3.32 3.02 -4.06
C ASN A 144 -2.82 2.20 -5.25
N ASP A 145 -1.99 2.79 -6.10
CA ASP A 145 -1.56 2.15 -7.35
C ASP A 145 -0.72 0.87 -7.07
N THR A 146 0.08 0.89 -6.01
CA THR A 146 0.96 -0.22 -5.58
C THR A 146 0.22 -1.45 -5.04
N VAL A 147 -1.10 -1.37 -4.87
CA VAL A 147 -1.97 -2.45 -4.39
C VAL A 147 -3.15 -2.68 -5.35
N ASN A 148 -3.09 -2.12 -6.56
CA ASN A 148 -4.22 -2.11 -7.49
C ASN A 148 -4.24 -3.40 -8.35
N PRO A 149 -5.27 -4.27 -8.23
CA PRO A 149 -5.36 -5.51 -9.00
C PRO A 149 -5.45 -5.27 -10.53
N ALA A 150 -5.90 -4.10 -10.96
CA ALA A 150 -6.00 -3.76 -12.39
C ALA A 150 -4.63 -3.82 -13.11
N ALA A 151 -3.52 -3.73 -12.38
CA ALA A 151 -2.19 -3.94 -12.96
C ALA A 151 -1.99 -5.38 -13.49
N MET A 152 -2.71 -6.36 -12.94
CA MET A 152 -2.62 -7.77 -13.34
C MET A 152 -3.83 -8.20 -14.17
N ASP A 153 -5.03 -7.77 -13.77
CA ASP A 153 -6.30 -8.28 -14.30
C ASP A 153 -6.78 -7.54 -15.56
N ASP A 154 -6.31 -6.31 -15.78
CA ASP A 154 -6.77 -5.45 -16.88
C ASP A 154 -5.63 -5.03 -17.80
N PRO A 155 -5.47 -5.70 -18.97
CA PRO A 155 -4.46 -5.35 -19.96
C PRO A 155 -4.60 -3.93 -20.55
N THR A 156 -5.77 -3.30 -20.39
CA THR A 156 -6.03 -1.94 -20.88
C THR A 156 -5.70 -0.86 -19.86
N SER A 157 -5.42 -1.26 -18.61
CA SER A 157 -5.09 -0.33 -17.54
C SER A 157 -3.78 0.41 -17.82
N PRO A 158 -3.68 1.73 -17.53
CA PRO A 158 -2.43 2.48 -17.56
C PRO A 158 -1.29 1.90 -16.70
N ILE A 159 -1.63 1.03 -15.74
CA ILE A 159 -0.68 0.35 -14.86
C ILE A 159 -0.53 -1.15 -15.18
N ALA A 160 -1.05 -1.61 -16.33
CA ALA A 160 -0.96 -3.01 -16.75
C ALA A 160 0.50 -3.50 -16.77
N GLY A 161 0.73 -4.67 -16.16
CA GLY A 161 2.03 -5.30 -15.99
C GLY A 161 2.93 -4.70 -14.90
N MET A 162 2.47 -3.67 -14.17
CA MET A 162 3.17 -3.20 -12.97
C MET A 162 3.11 -4.29 -11.89
N PRO A 163 4.24 -4.76 -11.34
CA PRO A 163 4.20 -5.67 -10.19
C PRO A 163 3.60 -4.90 -9.01
N VAL A 164 2.69 -5.54 -8.25
CA VAL A 164 1.97 -4.93 -7.13
C VAL A 164 1.99 -5.86 -5.92
N LEU A 165 1.71 -5.30 -4.73
CA LEU A 165 1.46 -6.09 -3.53
C LEU A 165 0.07 -6.73 -3.62
N ARG A 166 0.00 -8.06 -3.61
CA ARG A 166 -1.23 -8.84 -3.80
C ARG A 166 -2.07 -8.92 -2.52
N VAL A 167 -2.33 -7.76 -1.92
CA VAL A 167 -3.01 -7.64 -0.62
C VAL A 167 -4.38 -8.30 -0.58
N TRP A 168 -5.05 -8.39 -1.74
CA TRP A 168 -6.36 -9.01 -1.89
C TRP A 168 -6.37 -10.53 -1.68
N GLU A 169 -5.20 -11.19 -1.66
CA GLU A 169 -5.09 -12.62 -1.36
C GLU A 169 -5.25 -12.91 0.15
N SER A 170 -5.18 -11.89 1.01
CA SER A 170 -5.37 -12.02 2.46
C SER A 170 -6.84 -12.19 2.88
N GLN A 171 -7.06 -12.60 4.13
CA GLN A 171 -8.41 -12.81 4.65
C GLN A 171 -9.21 -11.51 4.76
N ASN A 172 -8.59 -10.42 5.22
CA ASN A 172 -9.23 -9.09 5.34
C ASN A 172 -8.26 -7.97 4.95
N VAL A 173 -8.74 -6.98 4.20
CA VAL A 173 -7.97 -5.82 3.75
C VAL A 173 -8.63 -4.53 4.23
N ILE A 174 -7.94 -3.77 5.09
CA ILE A 174 -8.41 -2.48 5.58
C ILE A 174 -7.65 -1.37 4.86
N VAL A 175 -8.38 -0.53 4.13
CA VAL A 175 -7.81 0.55 3.32
C VAL A 175 -8.02 1.90 3.99
N PHE A 176 -6.92 2.56 4.33
CA PHE A 176 -6.92 3.91 4.92
C PHE A 176 -6.89 4.95 3.81
N LYS A 177 -7.96 5.73 3.69
CA LYS A 177 -8.06 6.80 2.69
C LYS A 177 -8.98 7.93 3.19
N ARG A 178 -8.81 9.14 2.65
CA ARG A 178 -9.66 10.30 3.01
C ARG A 178 -10.99 10.34 2.25
N SER A 179 -11.04 9.78 1.04
CA SER A 179 -12.19 9.75 0.12
C SER A 179 -11.95 8.70 -0.95
N MET A 180 -12.88 8.44 -1.87
CA MET A 180 -12.69 7.49 -2.99
C MET A 180 -11.82 8.01 -4.14
N ALA A 181 -11.03 9.07 -3.93
CA ALA A 181 -10.18 9.65 -4.96
C ALA A 181 -9.11 8.67 -5.50
N SER A 182 -8.82 8.78 -6.79
CA SER A 182 -7.82 7.99 -7.51
C SER A 182 -6.39 8.27 -7.05
N GLY A 183 -5.47 7.39 -7.43
CA GLY A 183 -4.04 7.50 -7.13
C GLY A 183 -3.31 8.42 -8.10
N TYR A 184 -1.99 8.24 -8.20
CA TYR A 184 -1.17 9.03 -9.11
C TYR A 184 -1.48 8.68 -10.57
N ALA A 185 -1.74 7.41 -10.85
CA ALA A 185 -2.09 6.93 -12.19
C ALA A 185 -3.50 7.36 -12.67
N GLY A 186 -4.32 7.97 -11.80
CA GLY A 186 -5.65 8.44 -12.19
C GLY A 186 -6.67 7.31 -12.46
N VAL A 187 -6.35 6.07 -12.10
CA VAL A 187 -7.22 4.90 -12.28
C VAL A 187 -8.01 4.59 -11.01
N GLN A 188 -9.23 4.08 -11.19
CA GLN A 188 -10.00 3.47 -10.10
C GLN A 188 -9.33 2.17 -9.66
N ASN A 189 -9.51 1.79 -8.39
CA ASN A 189 -8.90 0.61 -7.82
C ASN A 189 -9.99 -0.42 -7.47
N PRO A 190 -10.07 -1.55 -8.21
CA PRO A 190 -11.03 -2.61 -7.93
C PRO A 190 -10.91 -3.22 -6.53
N LEU A 191 -9.74 -3.08 -5.87
CA LEU A 191 -9.53 -3.55 -4.50
C LEU A 191 -10.60 -3.04 -3.54
N PHE A 192 -11.02 -1.78 -3.68
CA PHE A 192 -11.91 -1.11 -2.73
C PHE A 192 -13.33 -1.66 -2.71
N PHE A 193 -13.66 -2.50 -3.69
CA PHE A 193 -14.97 -3.08 -3.89
C PHE A 193 -14.98 -4.61 -3.69
N ARG A 194 -13.85 -5.21 -3.31
CA ARG A 194 -13.77 -6.64 -3.02
C ARG A 194 -14.47 -6.96 -1.71
N ASP A 195 -15.04 -8.17 -1.62
CA ASP A 195 -15.76 -8.62 -0.43
C ASP A 195 -14.90 -8.61 0.85
N ASN A 196 -13.62 -8.97 0.73
CA ASN A 196 -12.69 -8.97 1.86
C ASN A 196 -12.08 -7.59 2.14
N SER A 197 -12.48 -6.53 1.43
CA SER A 197 -11.95 -5.19 1.63
C SER A 197 -12.95 -4.26 2.30
N ALA A 198 -12.46 -3.46 3.24
CA ALA A 198 -13.23 -2.40 3.88
C ALA A 198 -12.43 -1.10 3.98
N MET A 199 -13.14 0.01 3.80
CA MET A 199 -12.59 1.36 3.80
C MET A 199 -12.66 1.95 5.22
N LEU A 200 -11.51 2.38 5.74
CA LEU A 200 -11.43 3.18 6.95
C LEU A 200 -11.18 4.64 6.55
N PHE A 201 -12.27 5.41 6.49
CA PHE A 201 -12.21 6.80 6.05
C PHE A 201 -11.66 7.75 7.12
N GLY A 202 -10.74 8.63 6.70
CA GLY A 202 -10.17 9.68 7.54
C GLY A 202 -8.73 10.03 7.15
N ASP A 203 -8.13 10.97 7.87
CA ASP A 203 -6.68 11.15 7.83
C ASP A 203 -5.99 9.91 8.41
N ALA A 204 -4.89 9.46 7.78
CA ALA A 204 -4.25 8.23 8.17
C ALA A 204 -3.67 8.28 9.59
N LYS A 205 -3.20 9.45 10.04
CA LYS A 205 -2.68 9.62 11.40
C LYS A 205 -3.81 9.49 12.41
N ASP A 206 -4.90 10.24 12.21
CA ASP A 206 -6.06 10.24 13.10
C ASP A 206 -6.65 8.82 13.22
N ARG A 207 -6.80 8.12 12.09
CA ARG A 207 -7.32 6.74 12.08
C ARG A 207 -6.45 5.74 12.81
N VAL A 208 -5.12 5.86 12.69
CA VAL A 208 -4.19 5.01 13.44
C VAL A 208 -4.26 5.34 14.95
N GLU A 209 -4.35 6.62 15.32
CA GLU A 209 -4.53 7.04 16.72
C GLU A 209 -5.85 6.53 17.32
N ASP A 210 -6.94 6.54 16.55
CA ASP A 210 -8.24 6.03 17.00
C ASP A 210 -8.19 4.51 17.23
N ILE A 211 -7.54 3.75 16.34
CA ILE A 211 -7.31 2.31 16.53
C ILE A 211 -6.48 2.09 17.80
N LEU A 212 -5.41 2.86 18.00
CA LEU A 212 -4.55 2.75 19.18
C LEU A 212 -5.29 2.99 20.50
N ARG A 213 -6.26 3.89 20.51
CA ARG A 213 -7.12 4.16 21.68
C ARG A 213 -8.11 3.02 21.96
N ALA A 214 -8.51 2.28 20.93
CA ALA A 214 -9.48 1.19 21.01
C ALA A 214 -8.84 -0.18 21.31
N LEU A 215 -7.56 -0.38 20.96
CA LEU A 215 -6.77 -1.54 21.37
C LEU A 215 -6.50 -1.51 22.88
#